data_AF-A0A7S0WL58-F1
#
_entry.id   AF-A0A7S0WL58-F1
#
_cell.length_a   1.000
_cell.length_b   1.000
_cell.length_c   1.000
_cell.angle_alpha   90.00
_cell.angle_beta   90.00
_cell.angle_gamma   90.00
#
_symmetry.space_group_name_H-M   'P 1'
#
loop_
_entity.id
_entity.type
_entity.pdbx_description
1 polymer ?
#
loop_
_entity_poly.entity_id
_entity_poly.type
_entity_poly.pdbx_seq_one_letter_code
_entity_poly.pdbx_strand_id
1 'polypeptide(L)'
;HHGLSALPASAVVAATHYGGDTDTTAAMAGALCGALHGTSHLPLEWWGGLENSSAEGRDGITALARQLAPLDCSDPMDVDSEGGPAAQLQAAQQQYQQQQ
;
A
#
# COMPACT_ATOMS: atom_id res chain seq x y z
N HIS A 1 -6.00 -22.98 -23.50
CA HIS A 1 -4.82 -22.80 -22.63
C HIS A 1 -4.03 -21.59 -23.15
N HIS A 2 -3.57 -20.70 -22.25
CA HIS A 2 -2.70 -19.52 -22.48
C HIS A 2 -3.36 -18.17 -22.82
N GLY A 3 -4.13 -17.59 -21.88
CA GLY A 3 -4.71 -16.25 -22.10
C GLY A 3 -4.57 -15.21 -20.98
N LEU A 4 -4.21 -15.56 -19.74
CA LEU A 4 -4.40 -14.61 -18.60
C LEU A 4 -3.27 -14.61 -17.55
N SER A 5 -2.14 -15.27 -17.78
CA SER A 5 -1.03 -15.32 -16.82
C SER A 5 -0.18 -14.03 -16.76
N ALA A 6 -0.54 -12.99 -17.52
CA ALA A 6 0.37 -11.89 -17.84
C ALA A 6 0.23 -10.63 -16.97
N LEU A 7 -0.75 -10.52 -16.06
CA LEU A 7 -1.15 -9.19 -15.58
C LEU A 7 -0.20 -8.55 -14.52
N PRO A 8 0.37 -9.26 -13.53
CA PRO A 8 1.23 -8.63 -12.52
C PRO A 8 2.69 -8.48 -12.94
N ALA A 9 3.30 -9.57 -13.40
CA ALA A 9 4.73 -9.61 -13.71
C ALA A 9 5.08 -8.69 -14.89
N SER A 10 4.24 -8.64 -15.92
CA SER A 10 4.47 -7.74 -17.06
C SER A 10 4.26 -6.27 -16.69
N ALA A 11 3.35 -5.96 -15.77
CA ALA A 11 3.15 -4.60 -15.26
C ALA A 11 4.33 -4.12 -14.43
N VAL A 12 4.87 -4.97 -13.54
CA VAL A 12 6.10 -4.68 -12.79
C VAL A 12 7.28 -4.51 -13.74
N VAL A 13 7.44 -5.41 -14.72
CA VAL A 13 8.51 -5.33 -15.72
C VAL A 13 8.38 -4.07 -16.59
N ALA A 14 7.17 -3.71 -17.00
CA ALA A 14 6.92 -2.47 -17.76
C ALA A 14 7.25 -1.22 -16.93
N ALA A 15 6.89 -1.20 -15.64
CA ALA A 15 7.26 -0.14 -14.71
C ALA A 15 8.78 -0.04 -14.55
N THR A 16 9.49 -1.17 -14.52
CA THR A 16 10.96 -1.16 -14.43
C THR A 16 11.66 -0.65 -15.69
N HIS A 17 11.00 -0.69 -16.85
CA HIS A 17 11.59 -0.27 -18.12
C HIS A 17 11.39 1.23 -18.42
N TYR A 18 10.66 1.98 -17.60
CA TYR A 18 10.33 3.39 -17.90
C TYR A 18 11.43 4.41 -17.53
N GLY A 19 12.48 3.98 -16.81
CA GLY A 19 13.68 4.81 -16.51
C GLY A 19 13.45 5.89 -15.45
N GLY A 20 14.41 6.05 -14.52
CA GLY A 20 14.34 6.99 -13.39
C GLY A 20 14.19 6.27 -12.03
N ASP A 21 13.24 6.69 -11.20
CA ASP A 21 12.86 6.13 -9.87
C ASP A 21 12.06 4.82 -10.02
N THR A 22 12.82 3.82 -10.48
CA THR A 22 12.32 2.61 -11.11
C THR A 22 11.88 1.56 -10.08
N ASP A 23 12.56 1.52 -8.94
CA ASP A 23 12.23 0.70 -7.77
C ASP A 23 10.93 1.16 -7.11
N THR A 24 10.72 2.46 -6.93
CA THR A 24 9.51 3.02 -6.33
C THR A 24 8.27 2.72 -7.17
N THR A 25 8.35 2.91 -8.50
CA THR A 25 7.23 2.64 -9.42
C THR A 25 6.93 1.14 -9.49
N ALA A 26 7.96 0.29 -9.52
CA ALA A 26 7.80 -1.16 -9.51
C ALA A 26 7.20 -1.67 -8.20
N ALA A 27 7.59 -1.10 -7.05
CA ALA A 27 7.04 -1.44 -5.75
C ALA A 27 5.54 -1.10 -5.65
N MET A 28 5.13 0.10 -6.08
CA MET A 28 3.72 0.50 -6.08
C MET A 28 2.88 -0.35 -7.05
N ALA A 29 3.37 -0.59 -8.27
CA ALA A 29 2.69 -1.45 -9.24
C ALA A 29 2.56 -2.89 -8.71
N GLY A 30 3.61 -3.42 -8.07
CA GLY A 30 3.62 -4.73 -7.44
C GLY A 30 2.63 -4.85 -6.28
N ALA A 31 2.53 -3.81 -5.43
CA ALA A 31 1.57 -3.76 -4.33
C ALA A 31 0.12 -3.78 -4.82
N LEU A 32 -0.21 -2.96 -5.84
CA LEU A 32 -1.54 -2.92 -6.43
C LEU A 32 -1.91 -4.24 -7.11
N CYS A 33 -1.00 -4.80 -7.90
CA CYS A 33 -1.24 -6.09 -8.55
C CYS A 33 -1.37 -7.22 -7.52
N GLY A 34 -0.57 -7.20 -6.45
CA GLY A 34 -0.64 -8.16 -5.35
C GLY A 34 -1.96 -8.07 -4.57
N ALA A 35 -2.49 -6.87 -4.37
CA ALA A 35 -3.79 -6.66 -3.73
C ALA A 35 -4.96 -7.16 -4.61
N LEU A 36 -4.89 -6.95 -5.93
CA LEU A 36 -5.94 -7.34 -6.87
C LEU A 36 -5.97 -8.84 -7.19
N HIS A 37 -4.79 -9.47 -7.29
CA HIS A 37 -4.65 -10.86 -7.75
C HIS A 37 -4.22 -11.84 -6.65
N GLY A 38 -3.84 -11.34 -5.48
CA GLY A 38 -3.24 -12.14 -4.43
C GLY A 38 -1.80 -12.58 -4.76
N THR A 39 -1.13 -13.13 -3.75
CA THR A 39 0.29 -13.53 -3.81
C THR A 39 0.56 -14.74 -4.71
N SER A 40 -0.46 -15.51 -5.09
CA SER A 40 -0.35 -16.69 -5.97
C SER A 40 0.02 -16.37 -7.41
N HIS A 41 -0.07 -15.09 -7.82
CA HIS A 41 0.27 -14.65 -9.17
C HIS A 41 1.68 -14.08 -9.30
N LEU A 42 2.46 -14.03 -8.21
CA LEU A 42 3.87 -13.67 -8.26
C LEU A 42 4.71 -14.87 -8.76
N PRO A 43 5.62 -14.67 -9.72
CA PRO A 43 6.53 -15.72 -10.17
C PRO A 43 7.33 -16.31 -8.99
N LEU A 44 7.33 -17.64 -8.87
CA LEU A 44 8.00 -18.34 -7.76
C LEU A 44 9.51 -18.05 -7.72
N GLU A 45 10.11 -17.82 -8.89
CA GLU A 45 11.50 -17.43 -9.07
C GLU A 45 11.81 -16.06 -8.43
N TRP A 46 10.92 -15.08 -8.55
CA TRP A 46 11.10 -13.77 -7.92
C TRP A 46 10.92 -13.88 -6.41
N TRP A 47 9.91 -14.64 -5.98
CA TRP A 47 9.70 -14.91 -4.56
C TRP A 47 10.90 -15.59 -3.90
N GLY A 48 11.55 -16.51 -4.62
CA GLY A 48 12.76 -17.20 -4.17
C GLY A 48 14.01 -16.32 -4.15
N GLY A 49 14.06 -15.27 -4.97
CA GLY A 49 15.19 -14.35 -5.08
C GLY A 49 15.17 -13.16 -4.11
N LEU A 50 14.08 -12.98 -3.35
CA LEU A 50 13.98 -11.91 -2.35
C LEU A 50 14.93 -12.15 -1.16
N GLU A 51 15.48 -11.06 -0.62
CA GLU A 51 16.28 -11.12 0.59
C GLU A 51 15.46 -11.70 1.75
N ASN A 52 16.07 -12.66 2.46
CA ASN A 52 15.44 -13.32 3.61
C ASN A 52 16.46 -13.61 4.72
N SER A 53 17.53 -12.83 4.77
CA SER A 53 18.63 -13.00 5.74
C SER A 53 18.37 -12.29 7.06
N SER A 54 17.36 -11.42 7.13
CA SER A 54 16.96 -10.66 8.31
C SER A 54 15.46 -10.78 8.60
N ALA A 55 15.04 -10.28 9.77
CA ALA A 55 13.64 -10.28 10.18
C ALA A 55 12.75 -9.37 9.32
N GLU A 56 13.34 -8.42 8.60
CA GLU A 56 12.68 -7.49 7.68
C GLU A 56 12.60 -8.02 6.24
N GLY A 57 13.16 -9.21 5.99
CA GLY A 57 13.12 -9.86 4.68
C GLY A 57 11.73 -10.34 4.27
N ARG A 58 11.69 -11.11 3.18
CA ARG A 58 10.45 -11.64 2.57
C ARG A 58 9.48 -12.25 3.57
N ASP A 59 9.97 -13.12 4.46
CA ASP A 59 9.11 -13.83 5.41
C ASP A 59 8.61 -12.87 6.51
N GLY A 60 9.41 -11.86 6.87
CA GLY A 60 9.04 -10.77 7.75
C GLY A 60 7.90 -9.91 7.21
N ILE A 61 8.02 -9.47 5.97
CA ILE A 61 6.98 -8.71 5.26
C ILE A 61 5.71 -9.55 5.15
N THR A 62 5.83 -10.84 4.87
CA THR A 62 4.68 -11.77 4.81
C THR A 62 3.99 -11.90 6.17
N ALA A 63 4.75 -12.02 7.24
CA ALA A 63 4.22 -12.08 8.60
C ALA A 63 3.50 -10.77 8.98
N LEU A 64 4.10 -9.62 8.65
CA LEU A 64 3.49 -8.30 8.86
C LEU A 64 2.20 -8.15 8.07
N ALA A 65 2.18 -8.54 6.79
CA ALA A 65 0.97 -8.49 5.96
C ALA A 65 -0.17 -9.33 6.56
N ARG A 66 0.14 -10.49 7.15
CA ARG A 66 -0.85 -11.32 7.85
C ARG A 66 -1.37 -10.67 9.14
N GLN A 67 -0.54 -9.89 9.84
CA GLN A 67 -0.95 -9.12 11.02
C GLN A 67 -1.79 -7.89 10.64
N LEU A 68 -1.53 -7.29 9.48
CA LEU A 68 -2.29 -6.16 8.94
C LEU A 68 -3.63 -6.60 8.33
N ALA A 69 -3.71 -7.78 7.71
CA ALA A 69 -4.93 -8.28 7.06
C ALA A 69 -6.22 -8.22 7.91
N PRO A 70 -6.20 -8.50 9.24
CA PRO A 70 -7.38 -8.34 10.09
C PRO A 70 -7.64 -6.89 10.56
N LEU A 71 -6.68 -5.97 10.38
CA LEU A 71 -6.85 -4.55 10.67
C LEU A 71 -7.60 -3.92 9.50
N ASP A 72 -8.92 -4.06 9.51
CA ASP A 72 -9.80 -3.44 8.54
C ASP A 72 -9.68 -1.90 8.64
N CYS A 73 -9.35 -1.24 7.53
CA CYS A 73 -9.38 0.22 7.45
C CYS A 73 -10.79 0.79 7.31
N SER A 74 -11.81 -0.07 7.32
CA SER A 74 -13.23 0.28 7.40
C SER A 74 -13.69 0.60 8.81
N ASP A 75 -12.81 0.58 9.82
CA ASP A 75 -13.09 1.37 11.03
C ASP A 75 -13.40 2.78 10.50
N PRO A 76 -14.65 3.26 10.60
CA PRO A 76 -14.94 4.61 10.19
C PRO A 76 -13.96 5.43 11.01
N MET A 77 -13.05 6.14 10.33
CA MET A 77 -12.34 7.24 10.96
C MET A 77 -13.37 7.90 11.86
N ASP A 78 -13.16 7.89 13.18
CA ASP A 78 -14.05 8.52 14.15
C ASP A 78 -14.02 10.03 13.86
N VAL A 79 -14.61 10.43 12.73
CA VAL A 79 -14.77 11.82 12.27
C VAL A 79 -15.73 12.55 13.19
N ASP A 80 -16.45 11.79 14.01
CA ASP A 80 -17.35 12.24 15.06
C ASP A 80 -16.68 12.26 16.45
N SER A 81 -15.38 11.91 16.58
CA SER A 81 -14.69 12.13 17.85
C SER A 81 -14.60 13.64 18.12
N GLU A 82 -15.24 14.07 19.20
CA GLU A 82 -15.32 15.48 19.62
C GLU A 82 -13.90 16.05 19.79
N GLY A 83 -13.40 16.72 18.74
CA GLY A 83 -12.03 17.23 18.67
C GLY A 83 -11.33 17.07 17.31
N GLY A 84 -11.99 16.45 16.32
CA GLY A 84 -11.44 16.26 14.97
C GLY A 84 -11.13 17.56 14.21
N PRO A 85 -10.48 17.45 13.03
CA PRO A 85 -9.95 18.60 12.26
C PRO A 85 -11.00 19.66 11.92
N ALA A 86 -12.26 19.25 11.72
CA ALA A 86 -13.38 20.14 11.45
C ALA A 86 -13.73 21.04 12.66
N ALA A 87 -13.68 20.50 13.88
CA ALA A 87 -13.91 21.27 15.11
C ALA A 87 -12.80 22.30 15.34
N GLN A 88 -11.55 21.94 15.01
CA GLN A 88 -10.39 22.85 15.09
C GLN A 88 -10.50 23.99 14.07
N LEU A 89 -10.97 23.70 12.85
CA LEU A 89 -11.24 24.70 11.82
C LEU A 89 -12.35 25.67 12.24
N GLN A 90 -13.44 25.18 12.83
CA GLN A 90 -14.53 26.03 13.33
C GLN A 90 -14.07 26.93 14.49
N ALA A 91 -13.31 26.39 15.44
CA ALA A 91 -12.74 27.17 16.55
C ALA A 91 -11.81 28.29 16.03
N ALA A 92 -10.95 27.99 15.04
CA ALA A 92 -10.07 28.98 14.43
C ALA A 92 -10.85 30.09 13.71
N GLN A 93 -11.94 29.75 13.01
CA GLN A 93 -12.81 30.72 12.34
C GLN A 93 -13.53 31.64 13.34
N GLN A 94 -14.03 31.10 14.46
CA GLN A 94 -14.67 31.89 15.50
C GLN A 94 -13.70 32.87 16.17
N GLN A 95 -12.47 32.43 16.44
CA GLN A 95 -11.42 33.30 16.98
C GLN A 95 -11.07 34.45 16.03
N TYR A 96 -11.03 34.19 14.73
CA TYR A 96 -10.77 35.23 13.73
C TYR A 96 -11.90 36.28 13.69
N GLN A 97 -13.15 35.85 13.82
CA GLN A 97 -14.30 36.76 13.85
C GLN A 97 -14.36 37.63 15.12
N GLN A 98 -13.87 37.13 16.26
CA GLN A 98 -13.80 37.91 17.50
C GLN A 98 -12.67 38.96 17.51
N GLN A 99 -11.74 38.87 16.56
CA GLN A 99 -10.61 39.80 16.40
C GLN A 99 -10.90 40.92 15.38
N GLN A 100 -12.11 40.98 14.81
CA GLN A 100 -12.61 42.08 13.98
C GLN A 100 -13.68 42.87 14.72
#